data_AF-E7RMT4-F1
#
_entry.id   AF-E7RMT4-F1
#
_cell.length_a   1.000
_cell.length_b   1.000
_cell.length_c   1.000
_cell.angle_alpha   90.00
_cell.angle_beta   90.00
_cell.angle_gamma   90.00
#
_symmetry.space_group_name_H-M   'P 1'
#
loop_
_entity.id
_entity.type
_entity.pdbx_description
1 polymer ?
#
loop_
_entity_poly.entity_id
_entity_poly.type
_entity_poly.pdbx_seq_one_letter_code
_entity_poly.pdbx_strand_id
1 'polypeptide(L)'
;MKKNYIAKTSSLYSIFMAVLCCFFVACSDKDSEENNTKYNPELPVSVTCFEPIEGTYAQEMVIYGSNFGIDTTKISVTIGGRKAKLVYAKSDSICCLVPYKAESGHYSVQVTMGDKDLGTKSVVANARFTYISSLVVRTLVGHRNSNDSQGWKDGTFGTGDADGSATGFRQAGYLKFDPQNPDHLYVAYEDFDNNGYGIQLIDLKEKTVKTVMHGSCFDGKRLRSIDFTLKGDMVVATDRDDKQLKSPSVWIVKRDADGSFTDSSAREILAAYKQCNTAVIHPIGGELYFNSYNRSAMFRMDMNKYYDTVAAGGTWKPNWADKNYERWFMFPETGWNFNITIHPSGKYAYVIVLNQHCIYRMDYDTDKKQFSEPYLVAGQRGIKAWADGKGDGTQMNYPYQGVFVKNKEYVEQGREDVYDFYFCDYDNYCIRYLTPDGYVKTYAGRGATSSMKDNKAWGPEDGDLKETARFGSPTGIAYDERTGTFYVLDMWYRSIRTIGK
;
A
#
# COMPACT_ATOMS: atom_id res chain seq x y z
N MET A 1 -48.74 -11.69 -40.46
CA MET A 1 -48.56 -13.12 -40.15
C MET A 1 -47.57 -13.21 -38.99
N LYS A 2 -48.02 -13.12 -37.72
CA LYS A 2 -48.23 -14.26 -36.78
C LYS A 2 -47.24 -15.42 -36.96
N LYS A 3 -46.30 -15.55 -36.01
CA LYS A 3 -46.33 -16.62 -34.99
C LYS A 3 -45.42 -16.27 -33.81
N ASN A 4 -46.04 -16.25 -32.63
CA ASN A 4 -45.44 -16.12 -31.31
C ASN A 4 -44.76 -17.44 -30.91
N TYR A 5 -43.61 -17.36 -30.24
CA TYR A 5 -43.17 -18.41 -29.31
C TYR A 5 -42.84 -17.76 -27.97
N ILE A 6 -43.72 -18.00 -27.01
CA ILE A 6 -43.52 -17.74 -25.58
C ILE A 6 -42.86 -18.99 -25.02
N ALA A 7 -41.65 -18.88 -24.46
CA ALA A 7 -41.05 -19.91 -23.64
C ALA A 7 -41.11 -19.46 -22.17
N LYS A 8 -41.97 -20.15 -21.40
CA LYS A 8 -42.03 -20.11 -19.94
C LYS A 8 -40.92 -21.00 -19.38
N THR A 9 -40.13 -20.50 -18.44
CA THR A 9 -39.37 -21.33 -17.49
C THR A 9 -39.37 -20.68 -16.10
N SER A 10 -40.55 -20.61 -15.48
CA SER A 10 -40.72 -20.48 -14.04
C SER A 10 -41.09 -21.85 -13.47
N SER A 11 -40.13 -22.72 -13.17
CA SER A 11 -40.40 -24.00 -12.50
C SER A 11 -39.12 -24.62 -11.92
N LEU A 12 -38.53 -23.96 -10.92
CA LEU A 12 -37.61 -24.62 -9.98
C LEU A 12 -37.87 -24.27 -8.51
N TYR A 13 -38.71 -23.27 -8.23
CA TYR A 13 -39.15 -22.94 -6.86
C TYR A 13 -40.32 -23.79 -6.35
N SER A 14 -40.91 -24.65 -7.19
CA SER A 14 -42.11 -25.43 -6.83
C SER A 14 -41.80 -26.82 -6.26
N ILE A 15 -40.52 -27.22 -6.16
CA ILE A 15 -40.13 -28.52 -5.57
C ILE A 15 -39.62 -28.36 -4.12
N PHE A 16 -39.29 -27.13 -3.68
CA PHE A 16 -38.85 -26.88 -2.30
C PHE A 16 -39.99 -26.52 -1.33
N MET A 17 -41.22 -26.38 -1.83
CA MET A 17 -42.40 -25.94 -1.05
C MET A 17 -43.44 -27.06 -0.80
N ALA A 18 -43.11 -28.32 -1.11
CA ALA A 18 -44.04 -29.46 -0.99
C ALA A 18 -43.59 -30.54 0.02
N VAL A 19 -42.45 -30.37 0.70
CA VAL A 19 -42.00 -31.27 1.79
C VAL A 19 -42.40 -30.71 3.17
N LEU A 20 -43.06 -29.54 3.23
CA LEU A 20 -43.45 -28.86 4.47
C LEU A 20 -44.91 -29.12 4.91
N CYS A 21 -45.62 -30.11 4.36
CA CYS A 21 -47.05 -30.31 4.62
C CYS A 21 -47.49 -31.73 5.01
N CYS A 22 -46.58 -32.56 5.52
CA CYS A 22 -46.99 -33.83 6.11
C CYS A 22 -46.33 -33.99 7.47
N PHE A 23 -47.00 -33.54 8.53
CA PHE A 23 -47.08 -34.18 9.85
C PHE A 23 -47.90 -33.27 10.79
N PHE A 24 -49.22 -33.31 10.62
CA PHE A 24 -50.14 -33.10 11.75
C PHE A 24 -50.97 -34.37 11.88
N VAL A 25 -50.88 -35.05 13.04
CA VAL A 25 -52.01 -35.39 13.91
C VAL A 25 -51.51 -36.20 15.14
N ALA A 26 -51.72 -35.58 16.31
CA ALA A 26 -52.19 -36.09 17.60
C ALA A 26 -51.25 -36.68 18.69
N CYS A 27 -51.64 -36.26 19.92
CA CYS A 27 -51.27 -36.65 21.29
C CYS A 27 -49.99 -35.99 21.85
N SER A 28 -50.02 -35.16 22.88
CA SER A 28 -51.03 -34.79 23.89
C SER A 28 -50.71 -33.39 24.38
N ASP A 29 -51.71 -32.58 24.73
CA ASP A 29 -51.50 -31.34 25.50
C ASP A 29 -50.67 -31.66 26.75
N LYS A 30 -49.40 -31.27 26.69
CA LYS A 30 -48.53 -31.13 27.84
C LYS A 30 -48.21 -29.64 27.90
N ASP A 31 -48.79 -28.97 28.89
CA ASP A 31 -48.23 -27.74 29.42
C ASP A 31 -46.74 -27.99 29.72
N SER A 32 -45.83 -27.39 28.95
CA SER A 32 -44.42 -27.32 29.33
C SER A 32 -43.70 -26.15 28.66
N GLU A 33 -43.47 -25.15 29.51
CA GLU A 33 -42.41 -24.16 29.53
C GLU A 33 -42.49 -22.99 28.54
N GLU A 34 -42.81 -21.82 29.10
CA GLU A 34 -42.40 -20.53 28.56
C GLU A 34 -40.99 -20.65 27.98
N ASN A 35 -40.80 -20.35 26.69
CA ASN A 35 -39.47 -20.04 26.17
C ASN A 35 -38.90 -18.93 27.05
N ASN A 36 -38.05 -19.29 28.01
CA ASN A 36 -37.60 -18.38 29.05
C ASN A 36 -36.63 -17.39 28.39
N THR A 37 -37.17 -16.31 27.83
CA THR A 37 -36.40 -15.24 27.18
C THR A 37 -35.59 -14.43 28.18
N LYS A 38 -35.74 -14.69 29.48
CA LYS A 38 -35.02 -14.02 30.56
C LYS A 38 -33.88 -14.90 31.07
N TYR A 39 -32.74 -14.26 31.32
CA TYR A 39 -31.63 -14.89 32.02
C TYR A 39 -32.06 -15.28 33.44
N ASN A 40 -31.80 -16.54 33.82
CA ASN A 40 -32.03 -17.05 35.17
C ASN A 40 -30.70 -17.26 35.91
N PRO A 41 -30.39 -16.44 36.94
CA PRO A 41 -29.15 -16.57 37.72
C PRO A 41 -28.98 -17.90 38.46
N GLU A 42 -30.06 -18.66 38.71
CA GLU A 42 -29.97 -19.95 39.40
C GLU A 42 -29.57 -21.10 38.46
N LEU A 43 -29.77 -20.93 37.14
CA LEU A 43 -29.41 -21.92 36.14
C LEU A 43 -27.97 -21.74 35.64
N PRO A 44 -27.30 -22.81 35.17
CA PRO A 44 -26.01 -22.67 34.52
C PRO A 44 -26.15 -21.93 33.18
N VAL A 45 -25.15 -21.13 32.85
CA VAL A 45 -24.94 -20.60 31.48
C VAL A 45 -24.05 -21.61 30.75
N SER A 46 -24.30 -21.84 29.46
CA SER A 46 -23.44 -22.70 28.65
C SER A 46 -23.12 -22.07 27.30
N VAL A 47 -21.96 -22.40 26.74
CA VAL A 47 -21.57 -22.08 25.36
C VAL A 47 -21.28 -23.40 24.67
N THR A 48 -22.06 -23.73 23.65
CA THR A 48 -21.95 -25.00 22.92
C THR A 48 -20.98 -24.89 21.75
N CYS A 49 -21.13 -23.87 20.92
CA CYS A 49 -20.26 -23.58 19.79
C CYS A 49 -20.34 -22.11 19.37
N PHE A 50 -19.54 -21.72 18.39
CA PHE A 50 -19.66 -20.44 17.71
C PHE A 50 -19.26 -20.60 16.25
N GLU A 51 -19.84 -19.76 15.39
CA GLU A 51 -19.53 -19.73 13.96
C GLU A 51 -19.38 -18.27 13.46
N PRO A 52 -18.40 -17.99 12.58
CA PRO A 52 -17.37 -18.92 12.10
C PRO A 52 -16.29 -19.22 13.17
N ILE A 53 -15.55 -20.31 12.99
CA ILE A 53 -14.44 -20.69 13.91
C ILE A 53 -13.15 -19.89 13.66
N GLU A 54 -13.07 -19.23 12.52
CA GLU A 54 -11.97 -18.35 12.13
C GLU A 54 -12.50 -17.06 11.51
N GLY A 55 -11.70 -16.00 11.54
CA GLY A 55 -12.05 -14.72 10.93
C GLY A 55 -11.16 -13.58 11.34
N THR A 56 -11.52 -12.38 10.91
CA THR A 56 -10.73 -11.15 11.09
C THR A 56 -11.47 -10.15 11.97
N TYR A 57 -10.92 -8.95 12.13
CA TYR A 57 -11.62 -7.83 12.74
C TYR A 57 -12.99 -7.57 12.09
N ALA A 58 -13.97 -7.21 12.92
CA ALA A 58 -15.36 -6.88 12.57
C ALA A 58 -16.17 -8.00 11.91
N GLN A 59 -15.61 -9.20 11.73
CA GLN A 59 -16.36 -10.38 11.32
C GLN A 59 -17.51 -10.63 12.31
N GLU A 60 -18.71 -10.85 11.80
CA GLU A 60 -19.84 -11.30 12.62
C GLU A 60 -19.59 -12.74 13.08
N MET A 61 -19.73 -12.95 14.39
CA MET A 61 -19.67 -14.24 15.06
C MET A 61 -20.97 -14.47 15.82
N VAL A 62 -21.59 -15.62 15.57
CA VAL A 62 -22.74 -16.11 16.35
C VAL A 62 -22.25 -17.16 17.34
N ILE A 63 -22.51 -16.92 18.61
CA ILE A 63 -22.20 -17.82 19.73
C ILE A 63 -23.50 -18.52 20.12
N TYR A 64 -23.51 -19.85 20.15
CA TYR A 64 -24.65 -20.67 20.55
C TYR A 64 -24.46 -21.22 21.96
N GLY A 65 -25.57 -21.40 22.67
CA GLY A 65 -25.56 -21.90 24.04
C GLY A 65 -26.93 -21.84 24.69
N SER A 66 -26.95 -21.64 26.01
CA SER A 66 -28.20 -21.62 26.78
C SER A 66 -28.17 -20.60 27.91
N ASN A 67 -29.35 -20.12 28.28
CA ASN A 67 -29.57 -19.20 29.40
C ASN A 67 -28.86 -17.84 29.21
N PHE A 68 -28.83 -17.30 27.99
CA PHE A 68 -28.28 -15.97 27.72
C PHE A 68 -29.29 -14.84 27.95
N GLY A 69 -30.59 -15.13 27.90
CA GLY A 69 -31.63 -14.10 27.87
C GLY A 69 -31.53 -13.16 26.66
N ILE A 70 -32.28 -12.06 26.68
CA ILE A 70 -32.36 -11.11 25.55
C ILE A 70 -31.86 -9.69 25.87
N ASP A 71 -31.60 -9.39 27.15
CA ASP A 71 -31.16 -8.06 27.58
C ASP A 71 -29.65 -7.88 27.35
N THR A 72 -29.30 -7.21 26.25
CA THR A 72 -27.91 -6.94 25.89
C THR A 72 -27.15 -6.09 26.91
N THR A 73 -27.83 -5.38 27.81
CA THR A 73 -27.16 -4.59 28.86
C THR A 73 -26.57 -5.47 29.97
N LYS A 74 -27.03 -6.73 30.07
CA LYS A 74 -26.56 -7.74 31.04
C LYS A 74 -25.63 -8.78 30.41
N ILE A 75 -25.27 -8.61 29.14
CA ILE A 75 -24.43 -9.54 28.38
C ILE A 75 -23.11 -8.84 28.05
N SER A 76 -21.99 -9.51 28.30
CA SER A 76 -20.69 -9.09 27.83
C SER A 76 -19.96 -10.26 27.20
N VAL A 77 -19.59 -10.11 25.93
CA VAL A 77 -18.73 -11.07 25.24
C VAL A 77 -17.31 -10.52 25.18
N THR A 78 -16.33 -11.37 25.46
CA THR A 78 -14.92 -11.07 25.20
C THR A 78 -14.29 -12.13 24.34
N ILE A 79 -13.43 -11.73 23.41
CA ILE A 79 -12.64 -12.64 22.57
C ILE A 79 -11.18 -12.33 22.84
N GLY A 80 -10.44 -13.25 23.43
CA GLY A 80 -9.06 -13.06 23.89
C GLY A 80 -8.90 -11.85 24.81
N GLY A 81 -9.81 -11.70 25.77
CA GLY A 81 -9.81 -10.62 26.77
C GLY A 81 -10.31 -9.26 26.29
N ARG A 82 -10.56 -9.06 24.99
CA ARG A 82 -11.12 -7.81 24.45
C ARG A 82 -12.63 -7.89 24.31
N LYS A 83 -13.35 -6.86 24.75
CA LYS A 83 -14.82 -6.78 24.66
C LYS A 83 -15.27 -6.71 23.20
N ALA A 84 -16.17 -7.62 22.81
CA ALA A 84 -16.81 -7.64 21.51
C ALA A 84 -18.06 -6.76 21.51
N LYS A 85 -18.35 -6.11 20.38
CA LYS A 85 -19.58 -5.32 20.21
C LYS A 85 -20.74 -6.27 19.92
N LEU A 86 -21.80 -6.23 20.72
CA LEU A 86 -23.00 -7.04 20.48
C LEU A 86 -23.83 -6.45 19.32
N VAL A 87 -24.37 -7.34 18.50
CA VAL A 87 -25.32 -7.04 17.42
C VAL A 87 -26.75 -7.37 17.91
N TYR A 88 -26.96 -8.58 18.41
CA TYR A 88 -28.21 -9.01 19.04
C TYR A 88 -27.97 -10.12 20.07
N ALA A 89 -28.97 -10.36 20.91
CA ALA A 89 -29.01 -11.51 21.82
C ALA A 89 -30.40 -12.19 21.78
N LYS A 90 -30.38 -13.51 21.88
CA LYS A 90 -31.52 -14.42 22.05
C LYS A 90 -31.21 -15.35 23.23
N SER A 91 -32.22 -16.05 23.75
CA SER A 91 -32.05 -16.98 24.88
C SER A 91 -30.99 -18.06 24.66
N ASP A 92 -30.76 -18.44 23.40
CA ASP A 92 -29.88 -19.52 22.96
C ASP A 92 -28.70 -19.06 22.07
N SER A 93 -28.63 -17.79 21.70
CA SER A 93 -27.62 -17.28 20.78
C SER A 93 -27.29 -15.81 20.97
N ILE A 94 -26.02 -15.45 20.78
CA ILE A 94 -25.52 -14.08 20.84
C ILE A 94 -24.76 -13.80 19.55
N CYS A 95 -25.07 -12.71 18.85
CA CYS A 95 -24.27 -12.24 17.73
C CYS A 95 -23.41 -11.06 18.16
N CYS A 96 -22.13 -11.10 17.82
CA CYS A 96 -21.17 -10.06 18.13
C CYS A 96 -20.18 -9.85 16.99
N LEU A 97 -19.52 -8.68 16.97
CA LEU A 97 -18.43 -8.39 16.04
C LEU A 97 -17.09 -8.73 16.69
N VAL A 98 -16.26 -9.48 15.98
CA VAL A 98 -14.91 -9.85 16.44
C VAL A 98 -14.08 -8.58 16.67
N PRO A 99 -13.56 -8.35 17.89
CA PRO A 99 -12.78 -7.15 18.19
C PRO A 99 -11.39 -7.24 17.56
N TYR A 100 -10.82 -6.08 17.23
CA TYR A 100 -9.49 -6.01 16.61
C TYR A 100 -8.43 -6.60 17.53
N LYS A 101 -7.57 -7.43 16.96
CA LYS A 101 -6.31 -7.91 17.54
C LYS A 101 -5.16 -7.66 16.58
N ALA A 102 -4.00 -7.38 17.15
CA ALA A 102 -2.79 -7.04 16.41
C ALA A 102 -1.98 -8.26 15.95
N GLU A 103 -2.32 -9.46 16.45
CA GLU A 103 -1.61 -10.70 16.17
C GLU A 103 -2.60 -11.79 15.78
N SER A 104 -2.19 -12.65 14.86
CA SER A 104 -2.94 -13.86 14.53
C SER A 104 -2.82 -14.85 15.67
N GLY A 105 -3.85 -15.65 15.90
CA GLY A 105 -3.76 -16.72 16.88
C GLY A 105 -5.11 -17.27 17.30
N HIS A 106 -5.06 -18.24 18.22
CA HIS A 106 -6.24 -18.89 18.76
C HIS A 106 -6.63 -18.21 20.08
N TYR A 107 -7.79 -17.57 20.12
CA TYR A 107 -8.26 -16.79 21.27
C TYR A 107 -9.46 -17.44 21.94
N SER A 108 -9.52 -17.35 23.27
CA SER A 108 -10.70 -17.78 24.03
C SER A 108 -11.91 -16.90 23.70
N VAL A 109 -13.09 -17.50 23.60
CA VAL A 109 -14.37 -16.79 23.54
C VAL A 109 -15.03 -16.95 24.90
N GLN A 110 -15.34 -15.86 25.58
CA GLN A 110 -15.98 -15.86 26.89
C GLN A 110 -17.25 -15.03 26.87
N VAL A 111 -18.33 -15.63 27.38
CA VAL A 111 -19.62 -14.97 27.61
C VAL A 111 -19.77 -14.74 29.10
N THR A 112 -20.03 -13.51 29.49
CA THR A 112 -20.33 -13.11 30.87
C THR A 112 -21.76 -12.57 30.94
N MET A 113 -22.53 -13.15 31.85
CA MET A 113 -23.92 -12.84 32.15
C MET A 113 -24.05 -12.14 33.50
N GLY A 114 -24.97 -11.18 33.59
CA GLY A 114 -25.32 -10.48 34.83
C GLY A 114 -24.62 -9.14 35.00
N ASP A 115 -24.72 -8.58 36.20
CA ASP A 115 -24.19 -7.26 36.56
C ASP A 115 -23.82 -7.19 38.05
N LYS A 116 -23.65 -5.98 38.60
CA LYS A 116 -23.32 -5.76 40.01
C LYS A 116 -24.46 -6.14 40.96
N ASP A 117 -25.71 -6.09 40.50
CA ASP A 117 -26.90 -6.30 41.34
C ASP A 117 -27.29 -7.78 41.38
N LEU A 118 -27.11 -8.51 40.27
CA LEU A 118 -27.46 -9.93 40.10
C LEU A 118 -26.27 -10.89 40.30
N GLY A 119 -25.05 -10.35 40.44
CA GLY A 119 -23.82 -11.13 40.35
C GLY A 119 -23.51 -11.52 38.91
N THR A 120 -22.25 -11.89 38.65
CA THR A 120 -21.79 -12.25 37.30
C THR A 120 -21.43 -13.73 37.19
N LYS A 121 -21.86 -14.36 36.09
CA LYS A 121 -21.46 -15.72 35.71
C LYS A 121 -20.72 -15.68 34.38
N SER A 122 -19.54 -16.27 34.31
CA SER A 122 -18.72 -16.31 33.09
C SER A 122 -18.51 -17.73 32.62
N VAL A 123 -18.63 -17.94 31.31
CA VAL A 123 -18.40 -19.22 30.65
C VAL A 123 -17.43 -19.00 29.50
N VAL A 124 -16.39 -19.82 29.45
CA VAL A 124 -15.43 -19.84 28.35
C VAL A 124 -15.82 -20.99 27.42
N ALA A 125 -15.93 -20.71 26.12
CA ALA A 125 -16.16 -21.74 25.12
C ALA A 125 -15.00 -22.75 25.10
N ASN A 126 -15.31 -24.02 24.89
CA ASN A 126 -14.29 -25.07 24.77
C ASN A 126 -13.39 -24.86 23.53
N ALA A 127 -14.00 -24.44 22.42
CA ALA A 127 -13.27 -24.10 21.19
C ALA A 127 -12.61 -22.71 21.31
N ARG A 128 -11.48 -22.55 20.60
CA ARG A 128 -10.80 -21.25 20.46
C ARG A 128 -11.06 -20.70 19.07
N PHE A 129 -11.32 -19.40 18.97
CA PHE A 129 -11.49 -18.71 17.71
C PHE A 129 -10.13 -18.42 17.07
N THR A 130 -9.94 -18.82 15.81
CA THR A 130 -8.74 -18.52 15.03
C THR A 130 -8.87 -17.12 14.45
N TYR A 131 -8.26 -16.14 15.12
CA TYR A 131 -8.16 -14.80 14.57
C TYR A 131 -7.02 -14.75 13.56
N ILE A 132 -7.35 -14.35 12.34
CA ILE A 132 -6.38 -14.07 11.29
C ILE A 132 -6.14 -12.57 11.36
N SER A 133 -4.93 -12.18 11.80
CA SER A 133 -4.55 -10.77 11.81
C SER A 133 -4.69 -10.21 10.41
N SER A 134 -5.50 -9.15 10.32
CA SER A 134 -5.48 -8.28 9.17
C SER A 134 -4.09 -7.66 9.05
N LEU A 135 -3.73 -7.25 7.84
CA LEU A 135 -2.60 -6.37 7.62
C LEU A 135 -2.85 -5.09 8.42
N VAL A 136 -1.79 -4.55 9.02
CA VAL A 136 -1.88 -3.35 9.84
C VAL A 136 -0.79 -2.37 9.44
N VAL A 137 -1.08 -1.09 9.64
CA VAL A 137 -0.10 -0.03 9.51
C VAL A 137 0.64 0.11 10.83
N ARG A 138 1.98 0.13 10.79
CA ARG A 138 2.84 0.42 11.94
C ARG A 138 3.93 1.44 11.59
N THR A 139 4.43 2.18 12.56
CA THR A 139 5.62 3.03 12.36
C THR A 139 6.88 2.21 12.60
N LEU A 140 7.77 2.16 11.59
CA LEU A 140 9.05 1.42 11.67
C LEU A 140 10.14 2.27 12.31
N VAL A 141 10.33 3.48 11.78
CA VAL A 141 11.42 4.37 12.19
C VAL A 141 11.06 5.82 11.89
N GLY A 142 11.58 6.73 12.73
CA GLY A 142 11.36 8.16 12.63
C GLY A 142 10.05 8.60 13.26
N HIS A 143 10.00 9.88 13.60
CA HIS A 143 8.85 10.51 14.23
C HIS A 143 8.90 12.02 14.04
N ARG A 144 7.75 12.66 14.24
CA ARG A 144 7.64 14.11 14.34
C ARG A 144 7.30 14.50 15.77
N ASN A 145 8.22 15.13 16.46
CA ASN A 145 7.92 15.68 17.78
C ASN A 145 7.03 16.95 17.66
N SER A 146 6.48 17.42 18.78
CA SER A 146 5.51 18.53 18.80
C SER A 146 6.05 19.83 18.18
N ASN A 147 7.36 20.03 18.23
CA ASN A 147 8.04 21.23 17.74
C ASN A 147 8.63 21.02 16.34
N ASP A 148 8.50 19.81 15.76
CA ASP A 148 9.14 19.38 14.51
C ASP A 148 10.65 19.67 14.48
N SER A 149 11.31 19.44 15.62
CA SER A 149 12.72 19.80 15.87
C SER A 149 13.65 18.59 16.01
N GLN A 150 13.17 17.37 15.72
CA GLN A 150 13.94 16.12 15.83
C GLN A 150 15.18 16.07 14.91
N GLY A 151 15.26 16.99 13.95
CA GLY A 151 16.39 17.12 13.04
C GLY A 151 16.55 15.94 12.07
N TRP A 152 17.76 15.79 11.57
CA TRP A 152 18.21 14.70 10.70
C TRP A 152 19.36 13.98 11.38
N LYS A 153 19.22 12.67 11.55
CA LYS A 153 20.19 11.86 12.27
C LYS A 153 20.11 10.41 11.84
N ASP A 154 21.24 9.83 11.47
CA ASP A 154 21.39 8.39 11.26
C ASP A 154 21.29 7.64 12.60
N GLY A 155 20.79 6.41 12.59
CA GLY A 155 20.55 5.69 13.84
C GLY A 155 19.89 4.33 13.66
N THR A 156 19.36 3.79 14.75
CA THR A 156 18.62 2.52 14.73
C THR A 156 17.15 2.73 14.37
N PHE A 157 16.42 1.64 14.15
CA PHE A 157 14.96 1.71 14.10
C PHE A 157 14.37 2.07 15.47
N GLY A 158 13.21 2.73 15.45
CA GLY A 158 12.51 3.25 16.61
C GLY A 158 11.93 4.65 16.37
N THR A 159 11.22 5.17 17.36
CA THR A 159 10.38 6.38 17.23
C THR A 159 10.59 7.37 18.37
N GLY A 160 11.66 7.23 19.15
CA GLY A 160 11.99 8.11 20.26
C GLY A 160 12.97 9.23 19.89
N ASP A 161 12.88 10.37 20.57
CA ASP A 161 13.86 11.46 20.40
C ASP A 161 15.25 11.12 20.99
N ALA A 162 15.30 10.29 22.04
CA ALA A 162 16.50 10.08 22.86
C ALA A 162 16.99 8.61 22.91
N ASP A 163 16.39 7.71 22.14
CA ASP A 163 16.69 6.27 22.17
C ASP A 163 17.76 5.84 21.14
N GLY A 164 18.32 6.81 20.39
CA GLY A 164 19.27 6.53 19.31
C GLY A 164 18.61 6.23 17.96
N SER A 165 17.28 6.33 17.87
CA SER A 165 16.56 6.15 16.61
C SER A 165 16.99 7.15 15.55
N ALA A 166 16.94 6.70 14.30
CA ALA A 166 17.11 7.57 13.17
C ALA A 166 15.94 8.55 13.06
N THR A 167 16.27 9.81 12.76
CA THR A 167 15.31 10.89 12.52
C THR A 167 15.61 11.55 11.17
N GLY A 168 14.63 12.23 10.61
CA GLY A 168 14.77 12.85 9.29
C GLY A 168 13.47 12.76 8.53
N PHE A 169 13.50 12.13 7.34
CA PHE A 169 12.30 11.79 6.55
C PHE A 169 11.37 12.99 6.28
N ARG A 170 11.91 14.20 6.35
CA ARG A 170 11.16 15.46 6.29
C ARG A 170 10.77 15.85 4.87
N GLN A 171 11.46 15.29 3.89
CA GLN A 171 11.32 15.60 2.47
C GLN A 171 10.56 14.47 1.78
N ALA A 172 9.85 14.79 0.70
CA ALA A 172 9.33 13.76 -0.20
C ALA A 172 10.48 12.92 -0.71
N GLY A 173 10.22 11.64 -0.99
CA GLY A 173 11.27 10.76 -1.44
C GLY A 173 10.77 9.55 -2.21
N TYR A 174 11.73 8.82 -2.76
CA TYR A 174 11.53 7.67 -3.62
C TYR A 174 12.24 6.45 -3.02
N LEU A 175 11.50 5.38 -2.80
CA LEU A 175 11.97 4.15 -2.14
C LEU A 175 12.31 3.09 -3.19
N LYS A 176 13.47 2.45 -3.09
CA LYS A 176 13.84 1.35 -3.99
C LYS A 176 14.69 0.31 -3.29
N PHE A 177 14.24 -0.94 -3.31
CA PHE A 177 15.05 -2.07 -2.86
C PHE A 177 16.25 -2.29 -3.77
N ASP A 178 17.37 -2.66 -3.17
CA ASP A 178 18.52 -3.18 -3.91
C ASP A 178 18.17 -4.55 -4.51
N PRO A 179 18.21 -4.73 -5.84
CA PRO A 179 17.92 -6.01 -6.47
C PRO A 179 18.95 -7.11 -6.11
N GLN A 180 20.13 -6.74 -5.61
CA GLN A 180 21.19 -7.68 -5.21
C GLN A 180 21.23 -7.91 -3.70
N ASN A 181 20.53 -7.09 -2.91
CA ASN A 181 20.40 -7.28 -1.47
C ASN A 181 19.01 -6.86 -0.97
N PRO A 182 18.05 -7.80 -0.82
CA PRO A 182 16.68 -7.45 -0.48
C PRO A 182 16.49 -6.91 0.95
N ASP A 183 17.53 -6.93 1.79
CA ASP A 183 17.49 -6.29 3.11
C ASP A 183 17.87 -4.80 3.04
N HIS A 184 18.36 -4.31 1.89
CA HIS A 184 18.73 -2.93 1.67
C HIS A 184 17.64 -2.17 0.92
N LEU A 185 17.04 -1.19 1.58
CA LEU A 185 16.04 -0.29 1.01
C LEU A 185 16.60 1.14 0.95
N TYR A 186 16.77 1.68 -0.25
CA TYR A 186 17.28 3.05 -0.44
C TYR A 186 16.15 4.07 -0.50
N VAL A 187 16.44 5.29 -0.03
CA VAL A 187 15.56 6.47 -0.13
C VAL A 187 16.34 7.62 -0.75
N ALA A 188 15.86 8.15 -1.89
CA ALA A 188 16.31 9.43 -2.45
C ALA A 188 15.31 10.54 -2.10
N TYR A 189 15.82 11.72 -1.73
CA TYR A 189 14.98 12.83 -1.28
C TYR A 189 14.88 13.99 -2.30
N GLU A 190 13.67 14.51 -2.48
CA GLU A 190 13.36 15.63 -3.39
C GLU A 190 13.86 16.99 -2.92
N ASP A 191 14.37 17.08 -1.68
CA ASP A 191 15.08 18.22 -1.10
C ASP A 191 14.55 19.62 -1.48
N PHE A 192 13.33 19.94 -1.05
CA PHE A 192 12.68 21.22 -1.40
C PHE A 192 13.38 22.45 -0.83
N ASP A 193 14.23 22.28 0.19
CA ASP A 193 14.90 23.36 0.91
C ASP A 193 16.36 23.55 0.46
N ASN A 194 16.83 22.80 -0.55
CA ASN A 194 18.23 22.75 -1.00
C ASN A 194 19.24 22.37 0.10
N ASN A 195 18.84 21.52 1.05
CA ASN A 195 19.69 21.06 2.14
C ASN A 195 20.53 19.82 1.78
N GLY A 196 20.35 19.26 0.58
CA GLY A 196 21.21 18.26 -0.04
C GLY A 196 21.35 16.97 0.77
N TYR A 197 20.24 16.39 1.23
CA TYR A 197 20.31 15.20 2.10
C TYR A 197 20.83 13.92 1.41
N GLY A 198 20.67 13.82 0.09
CA GLY A 198 21.20 12.71 -0.69
C GLY A 198 20.37 11.43 -0.56
N ILE A 199 21.05 10.31 -0.33
CA ILE A 199 20.48 8.96 -0.31
C ILE A 199 20.76 8.29 1.04
N GLN A 200 19.70 7.85 1.69
CA GLN A 200 19.79 7.00 2.87
C GLN A 200 19.56 5.53 2.52
N LEU A 201 20.23 4.64 3.24
CA LEU A 201 19.99 3.21 3.28
C LEU A 201 19.23 2.89 4.56
N ILE A 202 18.04 2.31 4.42
CA ILE A 202 17.31 1.61 5.47
C ILE A 202 17.73 0.14 5.38
N ASP A 203 18.60 -0.27 6.31
CA ASP A 203 19.06 -1.65 6.42
C ASP A 203 18.10 -2.42 7.32
N LEU A 204 17.29 -3.30 6.71
CA LEU A 204 16.26 -4.07 7.39
C LEU A 204 16.83 -5.19 8.27
N LYS A 205 18.04 -5.68 7.93
CA LYS A 205 18.71 -6.76 8.66
C LYS A 205 19.38 -6.21 9.91
N GLU A 206 20.18 -5.16 9.76
CA GLU A 206 20.89 -4.52 10.87
C GLU A 206 19.98 -3.56 11.66
N LYS A 207 18.79 -3.25 11.13
CA LYS A 207 17.79 -2.34 11.72
C LYS A 207 18.35 -0.94 11.95
N THR A 208 19.03 -0.41 10.92
CA THR A 208 19.63 0.92 10.94
C THR A 208 19.22 1.76 9.74
N VAL A 209 19.32 3.07 9.89
CA VAL A 209 19.22 4.02 8.78
C VAL A 209 20.51 4.82 8.73
N LYS A 210 21.15 4.84 7.56
CA LYS A 210 22.42 5.55 7.34
C LYS A 210 22.38 6.37 6.07
N THR A 211 22.95 7.57 6.11
CA THR A 211 23.22 8.38 4.93
C THR A 211 24.44 7.79 4.25
N VAL A 212 24.21 7.13 3.11
CA VAL A 212 25.27 6.43 2.37
C VAL A 212 25.87 7.27 1.26
N MET A 213 25.09 8.21 0.72
CA MET A 213 25.58 9.21 -0.22
C MET A 213 24.96 10.56 0.12
N HIS A 214 25.79 11.53 0.50
CA HIS A 214 25.34 12.90 0.77
C HIS A 214 24.94 13.62 -0.52
N GLY A 215 24.07 14.63 -0.43
CA GLY A 215 23.59 15.33 -1.63
C GLY A 215 24.70 16.04 -2.41
N SER A 216 25.87 16.32 -1.81
CA SER A 216 27.07 16.78 -2.52
C SER A 216 27.52 15.82 -3.62
N CYS A 217 27.22 14.52 -3.51
CA CYS A 217 27.41 13.53 -4.57
C CYS A 217 26.64 13.86 -5.86
N PHE A 218 25.60 14.68 -5.77
CA PHE A 218 24.71 15.06 -6.86
C PHE A 218 24.58 16.59 -6.96
N ASP A 219 25.68 17.30 -6.68
CA ASP A 219 25.81 18.77 -6.68
C ASP A 219 24.82 19.49 -5.75
N GLY A 220 24.37 18.84 -4.69
CA GLY A 220 23.39 19.38 -3.73
C GLY A 220 22.03 19.68 -4.38
N LYS A 221 21.63 18.89 -5.38
CA LYS A 221 20.37 19.07 -6.10
C LYS A 221 19.31 18.05 -5.70
N ARG A 222 18.06 18.41 -6.00
CA ARG A 222 16.86 17.64 -5.74
C ARG A 222 16.91 16.28 -6.44
N LEU A 223 16.92 15.19 -5.67
CA LEU A 223 16.86 13.83 -6.21
C LEU A 223 15.40 13.43 -6.43
N ARG A 224 15.09 12.70 -7.49
CA ARG A 224 13.68 12.42 -7.83
C ARG A 224 13.32 10.94 -7.90
N SER A 225 14.27 10.09 -8.29
CA SER A 225 14.07 8.64 -8.31
C SER A 225 15.40 7.91 -8.20
N ILE A 226 15.33 6.66 -7.72
CA ILE A 226 16.39 5.67 -7.77
C ILE A 226 15.86 4.46 -8.55
N ASP A 227 16.70 3.92 -9.43
CA ASP A 227 16.52 2.60 -10.02
C ASP A 227 17.88 1.89 -10.15
N PHE A 228 17.89 0.66 -10.64
CA PHE A 228 19.12 -0.11 -10.83
C PHE A 228 19.23 -0.62 -12.27
N THR A 229 20.43 -0.52 -12.82
CA THR A 229 20.77 -1.17 -14.09
C THR A 229 20.71 -2.69 -13.94
N LEU A 230 20.62 -3.43 -15.04
CA LEU A 230 20.70 -4.91 -15.02
C LEU A 230 22.04 -5.43 -14.46
N LYS A 231 23.08 -4.60 -14.44
CA LYS A 231 24.39 -4.90 -13.84
C LYS A 231 24.45 -4.61 -12.33
N GLY A 232 23.41 -3.98 -11.77
CA GLY A 232 23.34 -3.62 -10.36
C GLY A 232 23.91 -2.25 -9.99
N ASP A 233 24.38 -1.45 -10.96
CA ASP A 233 24.72 -0.03 -10.75
C ASP A 233 23.46 0.78 -10.46
N MET A 234 23.55 1.77 -9.57
CA MET A 234 22.44 2.64 -9.22
C MET A 234 22.27 3.77 -10.24
N VAL A 235 21.03 4.09 -10.60
CA VAL A 235 20.65 5.19 -11.47
C VAL A 235 19.85 6.20 -10.66
N VAL A 236 20.24 7.48 -10.72
CA VAL A 236 19.63 8.55 -9.92
C VAL A 236 19.18 9.70 -10.80
N ALA A 237 17.92 10.12 -10.68
CA ALA A 237 17.39 11.30 -11.37
C ALA A 237 17.55 12.58 -10.54
N THR A 238 17.91 13.69 -11.19
CA THR A 238 18.02 15.01 -10.54
C THR A 238 17.20 16.09 -11.23
N ASP A 239 16.42 16.85 -10.45
CA ASP A 239 15.62 17.98 -10.91
C ASP A 239 16.41 19.30 -10.77
N ARG A 240 16.78 19.89 -11.91
CA ARG A 240 17.55 21.15 -12.01
C ARG A 240 17.55 21.72 -13.43
N ASP A 241 17.75 23.02 -13.59
CA ASP A 241 17.84 23.71 -14.88
C ASP A 241 18.93 24.79 -14.96
N ASP A 242 19.85 24.79 -13.99
CA ASP A 242 20.95 25.73 -13.79
C ASP A 242 21.94 25.84 -14.98
N LYS A 243 21.99 24.82 -15.85
CA LYS A 243 22.82 24.78 -17.07
C LYS A 243 21.98 24.60 -18.34
N GLN A 244 20.69 24.92 -18.29
CA GLN A 244 19.74 24.69 -19.38
C GLN A 244 19.87 23.26 -19.90
N LEU A 245 19.96 23.02 -21.22
CA LEU A 245 20.04 21.68 -21.84
C LEU A 245 21.31 20.87 -21.50
N LYS A 246 22.18 21.39 -20.63
CA LYS A 246 23.38 20.71 -20.11
C LYS A 246 23.27 20.45 -18.61
N SER A 247 22.10 20.62 -18.02
CA SER A 247 21.86 20.31 -16.62
C SER A 247 21.87 18.79 -16.42
N PRO A 248 22.70 18.25 -15.50
CA PRO A 248 22.67 16.84 -15.14
C PRO A 248 21.24 16.39 -14.81
N SER A 249 20.79 15.33 -15.46
CA SER A 249 19.42 14.84 -15.34
C SER A 249 19.38 13.41 -14.82
N VAL A 250 20.32 12.59 -15.26
CA VAL A 250 20.47 11.19 -14.84
C VAL A 250 21.93 10.90 -14.54
N TRP A 251 22.18 10.31 -13.39
CA TRP A 251 23.49 9.86 -12.93
C TRP A 251 23.53 8.33 -12.90
N ILE A 252 24.71 7.76 -13.10
CA ILE A 252 25.02 6.37 -12.75
C ILE A 252 26.04 6.39 -11.62
N VAL A 253 25.80 5.58 -10.59
CA VAL A 253 26.73 5.32 -9.50
C VAL A 253 27.12 3.86 -9.60
N LYS A 254 28.42 3.61 -9.73
CA LYS A 254 28.98 2.26 -9.78
C LYS A 254 28.89 1.63 -8.41
N ARG A 255 28.47 0.36 -8.39
CA ARG A 255 28.53 -0.43 -7.17
C ARG A 255 29.99 -0.69 -6.82
N ASP A 256 30.34 -0.46 -5.56
CA ASP A 256 31.70 -0.74 -5.07
C ASP A 256 31.93 -2.25 -5.00
N ALA A 257 33.20 -2.67 -4.96
CA ALA A 257 33.57 -4.09 -5.01
C ALA A 257 33.02 -4.91 -3.82
N ASP A 258 32.71 -4.25 -2.70
CA ASP A 258 32.08 -4.86 -1.52
C ASP A 258 30.54 -4.89 -1.60
N GLY A 259 29.98 -4.42 -2.72
CA GLY A 259 28.54 -4.37 -2.96
C GLY A 259 27.86 -3.07 -2.48
N SER A 260 28.59 -2.15 -1.85
CA SER A 260 28.03 -0.94 -1.28
C SER A 260 27.91 0.22 -2.29
N PHE A 261 27.21 1.27 -1.85
CA PHE A 261 27.27 2.60 -2.47
C PHE A 261 27.63 3.59 -1.37
N THR A 262 28.59 4.46 -1.65
CA THR A 262 29.19 5.39 -0.69
C THR A 262 29.42 6.76 -1.35
N ASP A 263 29.78 7.75 -0.55
CA ASP A 263 30.29 9.03 -1.06
C ASP A 263 31.51 8.88 -1.98
N SER A 264 32.24 7.77 -1.91
CA SER A 264 33.43 7.52 -2.75
C SER A 264 33.15 6.69 -3.99
N SER A 265 31.94 6.13 -4.13
CA SER A 265 31.59 5.31 -5.29
C SER A 265 31.74 6.12 -6.58
N ALA A 266 32.34 5.49 -7.58
CA ALA A 266 32.53 6.12 -8.89
C ALA A 266 31.17 6.52 -9.47
N ARG A 267 31.05 7.77 -9.93
CA ARG A 267 29.79 8.30 -10.44
C ARG A 267 30.02 9.13 -11.70
N GLU A 268 29.06 9.05 -12.62
CA GLU A 268 29.11 9.75 -13.90
C GLU A 268 27.70 10.24 -14.28
N ILE A 269 27.64 11.27 -15.12
CA ILE A 269 26.37 11.74 -15.68
C ILE A 269 26.06 10.87 -16.90
N LEU A 270 24.92 10.17 -16.90
CA LEU A 270 24.44 9.43 -18.07
C LEU A 270 23.79 10.35 -19.09
N ALA A 271 22.93 11.25 -18.63
CA ALA A 271 22.19 12.16 -19.50
C ALA A 271 22.05 13.55 -18.86
N ALA A 272 22.19 14.58 -19.69
CA ALA A 272 22.02 15.98 -19.32
C ALA A 272 21.02 16.66 -20.26
N TYR A 273 19.86 17.00 -19.70
CA TYR A 273 18.84 17.83 -20.33
C TYR A 273 18.43 18.93 -19.36
N LYS A 274 17.35 18.78 -18.58
CA LYS A 274 16.95 19.62 -17.44
C LYS A 274 15.63 19.13 -16.84
N GLN A 275 15.34 19.57 -15.62
CA GLN A 275 14.06 19.39 -14.92
C GLN A 275 13.54 17.93 -14.95
N CYS A 276 14.46 16.97 -14.75
CA CYS A 276 14.15 15.55 -14.75
C CYS A 276 13.42 15.16 -13.47
N ASN A 277 12.38 14.35 -13.57
CA ASN A 277 11.53 13.93 -12.45
C ASN A 277 11.57 12.41 -12.23
N THR A 278 12.10 11.65 -13.18
CA THR A 278 12.22 10.20 -13.08
C THR A 278 13.24 9.66 -14.07
N ALA A 279 13.94 8.61 -13.65
CA ALA A 279 14.79 7.77 -14.47
C ALA A 279 14.52 6.31 -14.06
N VAL A 280 14.24 5.46 -15.04
CA VAL A 280 13.93 4.03 -14.84
C VAL A 280 14.61 3.17 -15.89
N ILE A 281 14.96 1.95 -15.51
CA ILE A 281 15.57 0.96 -16.39
C ILE A 281 14.51 -0.06 -16.78
N HIS A 282 14.39 -0.34 -18.07
CA HIS A 282 13.51 -1.39 -18.54
C HIS A 282 13.98 -2.76 -17.99
N PRO A 283 13.13 -3.51 -17.27
CA PRO A 283 13.57 -4.64 -16.45
C PRO A 283 14.10 -5.84 -17.25
N ILE A 284 13.78 -5.90 -18.54
CA ILE A 284 14.25 -6.97 -19.46
C ILE A 284 15.32 -6.45 -20.43
N GLY A 285 14.98 -5.48 -21.29
CA GLY A 285 15.90 -4.91 -22.28
C GLY A 285 17.03 -4.01 -21.75
N GLY A 286 16.91 -3.46 -20.54
CA GLY A 286 17.96 -2.65 -19.90
C GLY A 286 18.09 -1.22 -20.42
N GLU A 287 17.20 -0.76 -21.31
CA GLU A 287 17.20 0.62 -21.79
C GLU A 287 16.79 1.59 -20.68
N LEU A 288 17.42 2.77 -20.67
CA LEU A 288 17.07 3.85 -19.74
C LEU A 288 15.97 4.72 -20.34
N TYR A 289 14.94 4.96 -19.54
CA TYR A 289 13.89 5.94 -19.81
C TYR A 289 13.92 7.02 -18.74
N PHE A 290 13.83 8.27 -19.15
CA PHE A 290 13.75 9.41 -18.22
C PHE A 290 12.92 10.53 -18.83
N ASN A 291 12.51 11.49 -18.00
CA ASN A 291 11.64 12.56 -18.45
C ASN A 291 12.22 13.97 -18.28
N SER A 292 11.44 14.96 -18.70
CA SER A 292 11.64 16.35 -18.33
C SER A 292 10.30 17.04 -18.14
N TYR A 293 10.15 17.79 -17.05
CA TYR A 293 9.07 18.77 -16.88
C TYR A 293 9.00 19.73 -18.06
N ASN A 294 10.16 20.10 -18.62
CA ASN A 294 10.22 20.95 -19.80
C ASN A 294 9.57 20.24 -21.00
N ARG A 295 8.48 20.84 -21.49
CA ARG A 295 7.68 20.30 -22.59
C ARG A 295 7.13 18.89 -22.33
N SER A 296 7.12 18.42 -21.08
CA SER A 296 6.60 17.09 -20.73
C SER A 296 7.20 15.98 -21.60
N ALA A 297 8.51 16.07 -21.83
CA ALA A 297 9.23 15.20 -22.76
C ALA A 297 9.64 13.89 -22.11
N MET A 298 9.69 12.82 -22.90
CA MET A 298 10.24 11.52 -22.52
C MET A 298 11.40 11.15 -23.43
N PHE A 299 12.45 10.63 -22.83
CA PHE A 299 13.69 10.26 -23.47
C PHE A 299 13.98 8.77 -23.28
N ARG A 300 14.68 8.22 -24.25
CA ARG A 300 15.13 6.83 -24.27
C ARG A 300 16.62 6.79 -24.59
N MET A 301 17.35 5.96 -23.87
CA MET A 301 18.78 5.73 -24.07
C MET A 301 19.08 4.23 -24.11
N ASP A 302 19.77 3.81 -25.16
CA ASP A 302 20.41 2.49 -25.21
C ASP A 302 21.66 2.51 -24.33
N MET A 303 21.61 1.78 -23.22
CA MET A 303 22.68 1.74 -22.23
C MET A 303 23.95 1.05 -22.76
N ASN A 304 23.88 0.24 -23.81
CA ASN A 304 25.06 -0.39 -24.40
C ASN A 304 26.03 0.64 -24.97
N LYS A 305 25.53 1.75 -25.54
CA LYS A 305 26.38 2.85 -26.02
C LYS A 305 27.30 3.39 -24.92
N TYR A 306 26.78 3.53 -23.71
CA TYR A 306 27.56 3.97 -22.56
C TYR A 306 28.61 2.91 -22.19
N TYR A 307 28.18 1.66 -22.02
CA TYR A 307 29.07 0.57 -21.62
C TYR A 307 30.20 0.33 -22.63
N ASP A 308 29.90 0.32 -23.93
CA ASP A 308 30.89 0.13 -24.99
C ASP A 308 31.90 1.28 -25.02
N THR A 309 31.43 2.51 -24.82
CA THR A 309 32.31 3.70 -24.74
C THR A 309 33.30 3.57 -23.59
N VAL A 310 32.82 3.24 -22.38
CA VAL A 310 33.66 3.12 -21.18
C VAL A 310 34.59 1.92 -21.28
N ALA A 311 34.12 0.78 -21.80
CA ALA A 311 34.94 -0.42 -22.00
C ALA A 311 36.09 -0.19 -22.98
N ALA A 312 35.89 0.67 -23.98
CA ALA A 312 36.94 1.08 -24.91
C ALA A 312 37.89 2.17 -24.34
N GLY A 313 37.74 2.58 -23.09
CA GLY A 313 38.50 3.68 -22.47
C GLY A 313 38.12 5.07 -23.00
N GLY A 314 36.97 5.18 -23.67
CA GLY A 314 36.45 6.44 -24.20
C GLY A 314 35.78 7.31 -23.14
N THR A 315 35.67 8.60 -23.42
CA THR A 315 34.93 9.55 -22.57
C THR A 315 33.46 9.59 -22.98
N TRP A 316 32.56 9.25 -22.06
CA TRP A 316 31.12 9.38 -22.28
C TRP A 316 30.70 10.85 -22.44
N LYS A 317 29.76 11.11 -23.37
CA LYS A 317 29.26 12.46 -23.68
C LYS A 317 27.76 12.56 -23.40
N PRO A 318 27.35 13.16 -22.27
CA PRO A 318 25.97 13.07 -21.80
C PRO A 318 25.02 14.16 -22.30
N ASN A 319 25.49 15.17 -23.05
CA ASN A 319 24.63 16.31 -23.38
C ASN A 319 23.64 15.95 -24.49
N TRP A 320 22.50 16.63 -24.50
CA TRP A 320 21.52 16.50 -25.58
C TRP A 320 22.12 16.67 -26.99
N ALA A 321 23.07 17.59 -27.15
CA ALA A 321 23.74 17.85 -28.42
C ALA A 321 24.61 16.68 -28.91
N ASP A 322 25.01 15.78 -28.00
CA ASP A 322 25.87 14.62 -28.31
C ASP A 322 25.08 13.46 -28.95
N LYS A 323 23.73 13.52 -28.95
CA LYS A 323 22.83 12.55 -29.61
C LYS A 323 23.00 11.08 -29.15
N ASN A 324 23.41 10.89 -27.90
CA ASN A 324 23.56 9.57 -27.29
C ASN A 324 22.24 8.96 -26.77
N TYR A 325 21.20 9.77 -26.71
CA TYR A 325 19.83 9.40 -26.37
C TYR A 325 18.86 10.20 -27.23
N GLU A 326 17.61 9.77 -27.28
CA GLU A 326 16.59 10.36 -28.15
C GLU A 326 15.36 10.79 -27.35
N ARG A 327 14.71 11.86 -27.79
CA ARG A 327 13.36 12.19 -27.34
C ARG A 327 12.40 11.39 -28.21
N TRP A 328 11.77 10.38 -27.62
CA TRP A 328 10.87 9.50 -28.36
C TRP A 328 9.41 9.98 -28.28
N PHE A 329 9.03 10.68 -27.21
CA PHE A 329 7.68 11.20 -27.02
C PHE A 329 7.66 12.54 -26.27
N MET A 330 6.56 13.28 -26.46
CA MET A 330 6.29 14.55 -25.80
C MET A 330 4.78 14.73 -25.71
N PHE A 331 4.26 14.99 -24.51
CA PHE A 331 2.85 15.38 -24.41
C PHE A 331 2.61 16.74 -25.11
N PRO A 332 1.41 16.98 -25.64
CA PRO A 332 1.06 18.29 -26.21
C PRO A 332 1.16 19.41 -25.17
N GLU A 333 0.75 19.13 -23.94
CA GLU A 333 0.85 20.05 -22.81
C GLU A 333 2.26 20.09 -22.22
N THR A 334 2.64 21.23 -21.65
CA THR A 334 3.97 21.43 -21.05
C THR A 334 3.88 21.54 -19.53
N GLY A 335 4.97 21.25 -18.84
CA GLY A 335 5.06 21.45 -17.40
C GLY A 335 4.40 20.34 -16.59
N TRP A 336 4.48 19.09 -17.06
CA TRP A 336 4.02 17.94 -16.29
C TRP A 336 5.15 17.39 -15.42
N ASN A 337 4.88 17.25 -14.13
CA ASN A 337 5.72 16.53 -13.18
C ASN A 337 5.19 15.10 -13.09
N PHE A 338 5.96 14.12 -13.54
CA PHE A 338 5.52 12.73 -13.56
C PHE A 338 6.63 11.75 -13.23
N ASN A 339 6.26 10.63 -12.60
CA ASN A 339 7.11 9.47 -12.44
C ASN A 339 6.72 8.39 -13.46
N ILE A 340 7.66 7.50 -13.76
CA ILE A 340 7.42 6.32 -14.58
C ILE A 340 7.66 5.10 -13.70
N THR A 341 6.82 4.08 -13.80
CA THR A 341 7.06 2.77 -13.19
C THR A 341 6.75 1.69 -14.21
N ILE A 342 7.77 0.90 -14.55
CA ILE A 342 7.65 -0.16 -15.55
C ILE A 342 7.13 -1.43 -14.87
N HIS A 343 6.14 -2.08 -15.49
CA HIS A 343 5.61 -3.35 -15.02
C HIS A 343 6.73 -4.41 -14.97
N PRO A 344 6.76 -5.35 -14.00
CA PRO A 344 7.84 -6.33 -13.87
C PRO A 344 8.11 -7.17 -15.13
N SER A 345 7.09 -7.41 -15.96
CA SER A 345 7.27 -8.11 -17.24
C SER A 345 7.93 -7.26 -18.35
N GLY A 346 8.08 -5.95 -18.16
CA GLY A 346 8.53 -5.01 -19.18
C GLY A 346 7.46 -4.65 -20.24
N LYS A 347 6.34 -5.37 -20.31
CA LYS A 347 5.36 -5.21 -21.39
C LYS A 347 4.61 -3.87 -21.41
N TYR A 348 4.60 -3.14 -20.30
CA TYR A 348 3.99 -1.82 -20.22
C TYR A 348 4.56 -1.04 -19.03
N ALA A 349 4.24 0.24 -18.95
CA ALA A 349 4.59 1.09 -17.82
C ALA A 349 3.44 2.05 -17.49
N TYR A 350 3.36 2.45 -16.23
CA TYR A 350 2.51 3.57 -15.80
C TYR A 350 3.33 4.86 -15.74
N VAL A 351 2.71 5.93 -16.23
CA VAL A 351 3.17 7.32 -16.14
C VAL A 351 2.27 8.02 -15.13
N ILE A 352 2.76 8.20 -13.91
CA ILE A 352 2.02 8.81 -12.80
C ILE A 352 2.23 10.32 -12.88
N VAL A 353 1.21 11.08 -13.30
CA VAL A 353 1.31 12.52 -13.50
C VAL A 353 0.85 13.26 -12.24
N LEU A 354 1.80 13.49 -11.33
CA LEU A 354 1.61 14.05 -9.99
C LEU A 354 0.75 15.32 -10.04
N ASN A 355 1.22 16.33 -10.79
CA ASN A 355 0.58 17.64 -10.84
C ASN A 355 -0.64 17.71 -11.78
N GLN A 356 -1.06 16.58 -12.35
CA GLN A 356 -2.28 16.45 -13.14
C GLN A 356 -3.26 15.43 -12.57
N HIS A 357 -2.94 14.80 -11.43
CA HIS A 357 -3.85 13.96 -10.67
C HIS A 357 -4.40 12.76 -11.47
N CYS A 358 -3.56 12.15 -12.29
CA CYS A 358 -3.95 11.02 -13.13
C CYS A 358 -2.77 10.10 -13.46
N ILE A 359 -3.09 8.91 -13.95
CA ILE A 359 -2.14 7.87 -14.36
C ILE A 359 -2.43 7.51 -15.81
N TYR A 360 -1.38 7.55 -16.63
CA TYR A 360 -1.39 7.05 -18.01
C TYR A 360 -0.68 5.70 -18.05
N ARG A 361 -0.97 4.92 -19.09
CA ARG A 361 -0.26 3.69 -19.44
C ARG A 361 0.39 3.83 -20.80
N MET A 362 1.56 3.23 -20.96
CA MET A 362 2.23 3.03 -22.24
C MET A 362 2.60 1.57 -22.40
N ASP A 363 2.27 0.96 -23.55
CA ASP A 363 2.60 -0.42 -23.86
C ASP A 363 3.98 -0.51 -24.52
N TYR A 364 4.68 -1.62 -24.39
CA TYR A 364 6.04 -1.79 -24.90
C TYR A 364 6.07 -2.66 -26.17
N ASP A 365 6.57 -2.09 -27.25
CA ASP A 365 6.89 -2.83 -28.47
C ASP A 365 8.27 -3.47 -28.30
N THR A 366 8.29 -4.80 -28.18
CA THR A 366 9.52 -5.56 -27.92
C THR A 366 10.47 -5.55 -29.10
N ASP A 367 9.95 -5.50 -30.33
CA ASP A 367 10.76 -5.51 -31.56
C ASP A 367 11.44 -4.16 -31.75
N LYS A 368 10.72 -3.07 -31.48
CA LYS A 368 11.27 -1.70 -31.54
C LYS A 368 12.01 -1.30 -30.26
N LYS A 369 11.88 -2.09 -29.19
CA LYS A 369 12.40 -1.80 -27.86
C LYS A 369 11.97 -0.42 -27.34
N GLN A 370 10.72 -0.05 -27.58
CA GLN A 370 10.21 1.31 -27.34
C GLN A 370 8.77 1.26 -26.82
N PHE A 371 8.42 2.17 -25.92
CA PHE A 371 7.04 2.37 -25.49
C PHE A 371 6.17 3.06 -26.56
N SER A 372 4.87 2.78 -26.51
CA SER A 372 3.81 3.44 -27.27
C SER A 372 3.53 4.84 -26.73
N GLU A 373 2.74 5.62 -27.47
CA GLU A 373 2.14 6.84 -26.91
C GLU A 373 1.31 6.52 -25.65
N PRO A 374 1.44 7.31 -24.57
CA PRO A 374 0.67 7.09 -23.35
C PRO A 374 -0.82 7.39 -23.51
N TYR A 375 -1.68 6.57 -22.89
CA TYR A 375 -3.12 6.79 -22.82
C TYR A 375 -3.64 6.75 -21.37
N LEU A 376 -4.66 7.54 -21.06
CA LEU A 376 -5.20 7.68 -19.71
C LEU A 376 -5.85 6.37 -19.23
N VAL A 377 -5.51 5.93 -18.02
CA VAL A 377 -6.08 4.70 -17.41
C VAL A 377 -6.76 4.95 -16.05
N ALA A 378 -6.38 6.01 -15.34
CA ALA A 378 -7.00 6.37 -14.07
C ALA A 378 -6.86 7.87 -13.78
N GLY A 379 -7.83 8.41 -13.05
CA GLY A 379 -7.92 9.82 -12.69
C GLY A 379 -8.50 10.68 -13.79
N GLN A 380 -8.71 11.95 -13.47
CA GLN A 380 -9.13 12.97 -14.42
C GLN A 380 -8.09 14.09 -14.41
N ARG A 381 -7.62 14.46 -15.58
CA ARG A 381 -6.55 15.46 -15.73
C ARG A 381 -6.95 16.79 -15.08
N GLY A 382 -6.17 17.22 -14.10
CA GLY A 382 -6.34 18.48 -13.38
C GLY A 382 -7.43 18.48 -12.31
N ILE A 383 -8.13 17.36 -12.09
CA ILE A 383 -9.16 17.24 -11.06
C ILE A 383 -8.58 16.62 -9.80
N LYS A 384 -8.34 17.47 -8.81
CA LYS A 384 -7.95 17.06 -7.45
C LYS A 384 -9.16 16.65 -6.63
N ALA A 385 -9.27 15.36 -6.30
CA ALA A 385 -10.30 14.86 -5.40
C ALA A 385 -9.97 13.44 -4.93
N TRP A 386 -10.88 12.81 -4.20
CA TRP A 386 -10.77 11.42 -3.77
C TRP A 386 -12.05 10.66 -4.16
N ALA A 387 -11.90 9.70 -5.06
CA ALA A 387 -12.97 8.77 -5.42
C ALA A 387 -12.37 7.44 -5.88
N ASP A 388 -12.83 6.35 -5.27
CA ASP A 388 -12.64 4.98 -5.78
C ASP A 388 -13.60 4.77 -6.97
N GLY A 389 -13.22 3.93 -7.93
CA GLY A 389 -14.00 3.75 -9.15
C GLY A 389 -13.24 3.02 -10.26
N LYS A 390 -13.61 3.28 -11.51
CA LYS A 390 -12.95 2.73 -12.70
C LYS A 390 -12.58 3.83 -13.68
N GLY A 391 -11.40 3.76 -14.28
CA GLY A 391 -10.98 4.67 -15.35
C GLY A 391 -11.03 6.15 -14.94
N ASP A 392 -11.63 6.97 -15.79
CA ASP A 392 -11.88 8.39 -15.54
C ASP A 392 -12.96 8.66 -14.47
N GLY A 393 -13.72 7.66 -14.03
CA GLY A 393 -14.58 7.76 -12.85
C GLY A 393 -13.83 7.79 -11.51
N THR A 394 -12.50 7.64 -11.53
CA THR A 394 -11.64 7.70 -10.34
C THR A 394 -11.09 9.11 -10.13
N GLN A 395 -10.86 9.46 -8.87
CA GLN A 395 -10.22 10.73 -8.51
C GLN A 395 -9.11 10.49 -7.49
N MET A 396 -8.01 11.20 -7.69
CA MET A 396 -6.80 11.17 -6.86
C MET A 396 -6.28 12.60 -6.70
N ASN A 397 -5.35 12.80 -5.78
CA ASN A 397 -4.80 14.12 -5.47
C ASN A 397 -3.30 14.01 -5.21
N TYR A 398 -2.56 14.36 -6.26
CA TYR A 398 -1.10 14.34 -6.30
C TYR A 398 -0.54 12.90 -6.12
N PRO A 399 -0.89 11.95 -7.01
CA PRO A 399 -0.42 10.56 -6.92
C PRO A 399 1.10 10.54 -7.07
N TYR A 400 1.80 10.01 -6.07
CA TYR A 400 3.26 9.96 -5.96
C TYR A 400 3.78 8.59 -6.41
N GLN A 401 4.88 8.10 -5.82
CA GLN A 401 5.45 6.81 -6.19
C GLN A 401 4.42 5.67 -6.12
N GLY A 402 4.54 4.72 -7.05
CA GLY A 402 3.88 3.43 -6.95
C GLY A 402 4.80 2.24 -7.20
N VAL A 403 4.27 1.05 -6.93
CA VAL A 403 4.96 -0.24 -7.00
C VAL A 403 3.98 -1.32 -7.46
N PHE A 404 4.44 -2.20 -8.35
CA PHE A 404 3.68 -3.38 -8.75
C PHE A 404 3.83 -4.49 -7.70
N VAL A 405 2.71 -5.11 -7.33
CA VAL A 405 2.66 -6.18 -6.33
C VAL A 405 1.91 -7.36 -6.90
N LYS A 406 2.54 -8.53 -6.84
CA LYS A 406 1.95 -9.77 -7.36
C LYS A 406 0.72 -10.16 -6.54
N ASN A 407 -0.40 -10.34 -7.21
CA ASN A 407 -1.65 -10.80 -6.63
C ASN A 407 -1.76 -12.32 -6.79
N LYS A 408 -1.76 -13.05 -5.66
CA LYS A 408 -1.83 -14.52 -5.64
C LYS A 408 -3.10 -15.06 -6.30
N GLU A 409 -4.22 -14.37 -6.14
CA GLU A 409 -5.49 -14.75 -6.76
C GLU A 409 -5.38 -14.73 -8.29
N TYR A 410 -4.71 -13.72 -8.85
CA TYR A 410 -4.53 -13.60 -10.30
C TYR A 410 -3.63 -14.70 -10.86
N VAL A 411 -2.63 -15.12 -10.08
CA VAL A 411 -1.77 -16.27 -10.42
C VAL A 411 -2.59 -17.56 -10.44
N GLU A 412 -3.40 -17.80 -9.40
CA GLU A 412 -4.25 -18.99 -9.29
C GLU A 412 -5.30 -19.05 -10.40
N GLN A 413 -5.79 -17.89 -10.85
CA GLN A 413 -6.70 -17.74 -11.99
C GLN A 413 -6.00 -17.89 -13.36
N GLY A 414 -4.66 -17.93 -13.41
CA GLY A 414 -3.91 -18.00 -14.66
C GLY A 414 -4.03 -16.74 -15.53
N ARG A 415 -4.21 -15.56 -14.92
CA ARG A 415 -4.28 -14.28 -15.65
C ARG A 415 -2.94 -13.96 -16.31
N GLU A 416 -2.98 -13.24 -17.45
CA GLU A 416 -1.76 -12.73 -18.09
C GLU A 416 -1.07 -11.67 -17.22
N ASP A 417 -1.86 -10.72 -16.71
CA ASP A 417 -1.39 -9.73 -15.75
C ASP A 417 -1.77 -10.17 -14.34
N VAL A 418 -0.74 -10.47 -13.55
CA VAL A 418 -0.84 -10.98 -12.18
C VAL A 418 -0.45 -9.93 -11.14
N TYR A 419 -0.37 -8.65 -11.51
CA TYR A 419 0.06 -7.58 -10.62
C TYR A 419 -1.02 -6.53 -10.43
N ASP A 420 -1.17 -6.06 -9.20
CA ASP A 420 -1.84 -4.80 -8.89
C ASP A 420 -0.77 -3.69 -8.75
N PHE A 421 -1.13 -2.44 -9.05
CA PHE A 421 -0.23 -1.30 -8.91
C PHE A 421 -0.64 -0.42 -7.71
N TYR A 422 0.14 -0.47 -6.63
CA TYR A 422 -0.09 0.28 -5.41
C TYR A 422 0.63 1.62 -5.47
N PHE A 423 0.01 2.70 -5.03
CA PHE A 423 0.63 4.04 -5.08
C PHE A 423 0.21 4.93 -3.92
N CYS A 424 1.09 5.88 -3.60
CA CYS A 424 0.83 6.92 -2.61
C CYS A 424 -0.08 8.00 -3.22
N ASP A 425 -1.19 8.31 -2.58
CA ASP A 425 -2.09 9.41 -2.96
C ASP A 425 -1.92 10.55 -1.96
N TYR A 426 -0.89 11.37 -2.21
CA TYR A 426 -0.22 12.25 -1.25
C TYR A 426 -1.19 13.16 -0.48
N ASP A 427 -2.02 13.93 -1.19
CA ASP A 427 -2.96 14.90 -0.58
C ASP A 427 -4.32 14.28 -0.25
N ASN A 428 -4.48 12.98 -0.52
CA ASN A 428 -5.62 12.19 -0.04
C ASN A 428 -5.27 11.33 1.18
N TYR A 429 -4.00 11.35 1.61
CA TYR A 429 -3.52 10.76 2.86
C TYR A 429 -3.70 9.24 2.93
N CYS A 430 -3.52 8.56 1.79
CA CYS A 430 -3.77 7.13 1.69
C CYS A 430 -2.87 6.45 0.66
N ILE A 431 -2.82 5.12 0.78
CA ILE A 431 -2.31 4.23 -0.26
C ILE A 431 -3.51 3.74 -1.07
N ARG A 432 -3.40 3.84 -2.39
CA ARG A 432 -4.39 3.36 -3.36
C ARG A 432 -3.79 2.19 -4.13
N TYR A 433 -4.63 1.43 -4.83
CA TYR A 433 -4.17 0.47 -5.83
C TYR A 433 -5.02 0.54 -7.09
N LEU A 434 -4.37 0.31 -8.23
CA LEU A 434 -4.92 0.21 -9.57
C LEU A 434 -4.80 -1.24 -10.03
N THR A 435 -5.94 -1.87 -10.30
CA THR A 435 -6.01 -3.22 -10.87
C THR A 435 -5.73 -3.22 -12.38
N PRO A 436 -5.31 -4.33 -13.00
CA PRO A 436 -5.18 -4.44 -14.46
C PRO A 436 -6.47 -4.12 -15.22
N ASP A 437 -7.63 -4.31 -14.56
CA ASP A 437 -8.95 -4.06 -15.14
C ASP A 437 -9.37 -2.57 -15.04
N GLY A 438 -8.50 -1.70 -14.55
CA GLY A 438 -8.72 -0.25 -14.51
C GLY A 438 -9.47 0.27 -13.28
N TYR A 439 -9.69 -0.56 -12.25
CA TYR A 439 -10.27 -0.13 -10.98
C TYR A 439 -9.23 0.48 -10.06
N VAL A 440 -9.54 1.66 -9.50
CA VAL A 440 -8.77 2.27 -8.41
C VAL A 440 -9.55 2.15 -7.11
N LYS A 441 -8.90 1.64 -6.07
CA LYS A 441 -9.48 1.48 -4.73
C LYS A 441 -8.51 1.97 -3.66
N THR A 442 -9.04 2.40 -2.52
CA THR A 442 -8.23 2.84 -1.39
C THR A 442 -7.82 1.62 -0.54
N TYR A 443 -6.52 1.34 -0.47
CA TYR A 443 -5.94 0.21 0.25
C TYR A 443 -5.81 0.46 1.76
N ALA A 444 -5.17 1.57 2.13
CA ALA A 444 -4.91 1.91 3.53
C ALA A 444 -4.91 3.43 3.76
N GLY A 445 -5.23 3.86 4.97
CA GLY A 445 -5.35 5.27 5.35
C GLY A 445 -6.80 5.74 5.42
N ARG A 446 -6.98 6.99 5.87
CA ARG A 446 -8.30 7.62 6.07
C ARG A 446 -9.18 6.87 7.09
N GLY A 447 -8.57 6.38 8.17
CA GLY A 447 -9.19 5.56 9.21
C GLY A 447 -10.57 6.06 9.67
N ALA A 448 -11.65 5.33 9.34
CA ALA A 448 -13.02 5.74 9.60
C ALA A 448 -13.27 6.01 11.09
N THR A 449 -12.94 5.04 11.96
CA THR A 449 -13.06 5.19 13.42
C THR A 449 -12.12 6.26 13.99
N SER A 450 -10.86 6.31 13.57
CA SER A 450 -9.90 7.33 14.07
C SER A 450 -10.32 8.76 13.70
N SER A 451 -10.85 8.95 12.49
CA SER A 451 -11.26 10.26 11.99
C SER A 451 -12.49 10.82 12.71
N MET A 452 -13.32 9.99 13.35
CA MET A 452 -14.45 10.47 14.17
C MET A 452 -14.01 11.34 15.37
N LYS A 453 -12.74 11.25 15.80
CA LYS A 453 -12.22 12.02 16.94
C LYS A 453 -11.96 13.49 16.60
N ASP A 454 -11.59 13.79 15.36
CA ASP A 454 -11.07 15.11 14.95
C ASP A 454 -11.54 15.57 13.56
N ASN A 455 -12.36 14.75 12.87
CA ASN A 455 -12.87 14.94 11.53
C ASN A 455 -11.76 15.12 10.46
N LYS A 456 -10.60 14.49 10.65
CA LYS A 456 -9.46 14.55 9.72
C LYS A 456 -9.18 13.22 9.05
N ALA A 457 -8.98 13.26 7.74
CA ALA A 457 -8.55 12.12 6.94
C ALA A 457 -7.07 11.75 7.15
N TRP A 458 -6.27 12.69 7.67
CA TRP A 458 -4.85 12.52 7.98
C TRP A 458 -4.62 12.37 9.50
N GLY A 459 -3.50 11.76 9.88
CA GLY A 459 -3.18 11.43 11.27
C GLY A 459 -1.98 10.48 11.38
N PRO A 460 -1.31 10.38 12.54
CA PRO A 460 -0.18 9.48 12.73
C PRO A 460 -0.58 8.05 13.10
N GLU A 461 -1.89 7.77 13.26
CA GLU A 461 -2.36 6.53 13.87
C GLU A 461 -1.90 5.30 13.09
N ASP A 462 -1.36 4.35 13.85
CA ASP A 462 -1.12 2.97 13.46
C ASP A 462 -2.38 2.13 13.71
N GLY A 463 -2.50 0.98 13.04
CA GLY A 463 -3.58 0.02 13.25
C GLY A 463 -4.21 -0.49 11.96
N ASP A 464 -5.48 -0.88 12.03
CA ASP A 464 -6.23 -1.41 10.88
C ASP A 464 -6.21 -0.45 9.69
N LEU A 465 -6.04 -1.01 8.48
CA LEU A 465 -5.82 -0.25 7.25
C LEU A 465 -6.88 0.82 6.99
N LYS A 466 -8.15 0.57 7.34
CA LYS A 466 -9.29 1.40 6.93
C LYS A 466 -10.07 1.98 8.09
N GLU A 467 -9.95 1.41 9.29
CA GLU A 467 -10.61 1.94 10.48
C GLU A 467 -9.74 2.87 11.30
N THR A 468 -8.46 2.56 11.45
CA THR A 468 -7.60 3.25 12.41
C THR A 468 -6.43 3.96 11.76
N ALA A 469 -5.78 3.33 10.79
CA ALA A 469 -4.57 3.86 10.18
C ALA A 469 -4.84 5.18 9.46
N ARG A 470 -3.97 6.15 9.72
CA ARG A 470 -3.93 7.41 8.98
C ARG A 470 -2.48 7.69 8.56
N PHE A 471 -2.36 8.44 7.46
CA PHE A 471 -1.09 8.96 6.97
C PHE A 471 -1.16 10.48 6.96
N GLY A 472 -0.02 11.15 6.88
CA GLY A 472 0.03 12.61 6.78
C GLY A 472 0.32 13.10 5.37
N SER A 473 1.31 12.52 4.69
CA SER A 473 1.67 12.84 3.29
C SER A 473 2.55 11.73 2.71
N PRO A 474 1.97 10.57 2.33
CA PRO A 474 2.74 9.46 1.80
C PRO A 474 3.33 9.83 0.44
N THR A 475 4.62 9.55 0.21
CA THR A 475 5.34 9.93 -1.03
C THR A 475 6.07 8.76 -1.66
N GLY A 476 6.93 8.09 -0.92
CA GLY A 476 7.65 6.91 -1.39
C GLY A 476 7.01 5.62 -0.92
N ILE A 477 7.03 4.58 -1.76
CA ILE A 477 6.51 3.25 -1.45
C ILE A 477 7.38 2.16 -2.07
N ALA A 478 7.65 1.10 -1.31
CA ALA A 478 8.27 -0.13 -1.79
C ALA A 478 7.60 -1.35 -1.16
N TYR A 479 7.75 -2.52 -1.78
CA TYR A 479 7.16 -3.78 -1.33
C TYR A 479 8.23 -4.87 -1.26
N ASP A 480 8.34 -5.52 -0.10
CA ASP A 480 9.16 -6.72 0.08
C ASP A 480 8.29 -7.96 -0.14
N GLU A 481 8.44 -8.61 -1.30
CA GLU A 481 7.68 -9.82 -1.64
C GLU A 481 7.95 -11.00 -0.69
N ARG A 482 9.13 -11.04 -0.02
CA ARG A 482 9.49 -12.15 0.86
C ARG A 482 8.66 -12.15 2.14
N THR A 483 8.42 -10.95 2.68
CA THR A 483 7.68 -10.75 3.93
C THR A 483 6.23 -10.34 3.70
N GLY A 484 5.91 -9.87 2.49
CA GLY A 484 4.61 -9.32 2.15
C GLY A 484 4.36 -7.95 2.78
N THR A 485 5.41 -7.15 2.96
CA THR A 485 5.37 -5.88 3.71
C THR A 485 5.60 -4.69 2.78
N PHE A 486 4.72 -3.69 2.83
CA PHE A 486 4.98 -2.39 2.24
C PHE A 486 5.80 -1.52 3.19
N TYR A 487 6.68 -0.70 2.65
CA TYR A 487 7.37 0.39 3.34
C TYR A 487 6.93 1.70 2.68
N VAL A 488 6.46 2.65 3.50
CA VAL A 488 5.86 3.90 3.03
C VAL A 488 6.54 5.07 3.72
N LEU A 489 7.08 6.01 2.96
CA LEU A 489 7.59 7.27 3.49
C LEU A 489 6.43 8.23 3.74
N ASP A 490 6.09 8.44 5.01
CA ASP A 490 5.08 9.40 5.46
C ASP A 490 5.75 10.73 5.83
N MET A 491 5.87 11.60 4.83
CA MET A 491 6.68 12.81 4.89
C MET A 491 6.25 13.74 6.03
N TRP A 492 4.94 13.90 6.24
CA TRP A 492 4.42 14.84 7.23
C TRP A 492 4.68 14.40 8.68
N TYR A 493 4.72 13.08 8.91
CA TYR A 493 5.02 12.49 10.22
C TYR A 493 6.48 12.04 10.36
N ARG A 494 7.31 12.33 9.35
CA ARG A 494 8.77 12.21 9.42
C ARG A 494 9.17 10.76 9.71
N SER A 495 8.48 9.81 9.07
CA SER A 495 8.64 8.40 9.39
C SER A 495 8.51 7.48 8.18
N ILE A 496 9.09 6.29 8.32
CA ILE A 496 8.81 5.14 7.46
C ILE A 496 7.75 4.30 8.17
N ARG A 497 6.62 4.12 7.50
CA ARG A 497 5.51 3.27 7.94
C ARG A 497 5.62 1.91 7.25
N THR A 498 5.08 0.88 7.87
CA THR A 498 4.97 -0.46 7.31
C THR A 498 3.51 -0.83 7.16
N ILE A 499 3.18 -1.60 6.11
CA ILE A 499 1.88 -2.27 5.96
C ILE A 499 2.15 -3.75 5.77
N GLY A 500 1.91 -4.54 6.82
CA GLY A 500 2.30 -5.94 6.87
C GLY A 500 1.54 -6.69 7.95
N LYS A 501 1.86 -7.97 8.14
CA LYS A 501 1.31 -8.78 9.23
C LYS A 501 1.85 -8.34 10.59
#